data_AF-A0A2N3IF58-F1
#
_entry.id   AF-A0A2N3IF58-F1
#
_cell.length_a   1.000
_cell.length_b   1.000
_cell.length_c   1.000
_cell.angle_alpha   90.00
_cell.angle_beta   90.00
_cell.angle_gamma   90.00
#
_symmetry.space_group_name_H-M   'P 1'
#
loop_
_entity.id
_entity.type
_entity.pdbx_description
1 polymer ?
#
loop_
_entity_poly.entity_id
_entity_poly.type
_entity_poly.pdbx_seq_one_letter_code
_entity_poly.pdbx_strand_id
1 'polypeptide(L)'
;MKKLLFLWGLCFLVVWKGIAQNNEDKYLAGFKITDYIVKEEGAYIVQVYSPQVKIPEKAIAILYDGSLEQERGYYKCLLIKGDYYYFACNTGDEKVYKSPPQAKDIILVVMPKPKNMYFEQIGTLAAYGVEIIDTEKEEPIFQVNEVLSTWTKEKEEQALQKMVEDIRLVGKYMKENNPEIDRTIEKGHYKGKKMLDVMMKAEKDDVKRFFSYIKARPAKYIGQKWKISEIFATWIVEGAPEPIGKK
;
A
#
# COMPACT_ATOMS: atom_id res chain seq x y z
N MET A 1 -47.78 -37.51 52.82
CA MET A 1 -48.87 -36.53 52.67
C MET A 1 -48.32 -35.26 52.02
N LYS A 2 -48.94 -34.84 50.90
CA LYS A 2 -48.93 -33.52 50.21
C LYS A 2 -47.54 -32.95 49.82
N LYS A 3 -47.07 -32.95 48.56
CA LYS A 3 -47.51 -32.36 47.26
C LYS A 3 -47.49 -30.81 47.18
N LEU A 4 -46.85 -30.33 46.09
CA LEU A 4 -46.89 -29.02 45.38
C LEU A 4 -46.14 -27.84 46.03
N LEU A 5 -45.38 -26.97 45.33
CA LEU A 5 -45.26 -26.56 43.90
C LEU A 5 -43.77 -26.41 43.49
N PHE A 6 -43.31 -26.87 42.32
CA PHE A 6 -43.41 -26.28 40.96
C PHE A 6 -42.68 -24.93 40.74
N LEU A 7 -41.48 -25.05 40.14
CA LEU A 7 -41.14 -24.45 38.83
C LEU A 7 -40.74 -22.97 38.74
N TRP A 8 -39.46 -22.66 38.98
CA TRP A 8 -38.65 -21.68 38.23
C TRP A 8 -37.23 -22.30 38.17
N GLY A 9 -36.67 -22.76 37.07
CA GLY A 9 -36.72 -22.24 35.71
C GLY A 9 -35.38 -21.58 35.41
N LEU A 10 -34.47 -22.32 34.76
CA LEU A 10 -33.29 -21.87 34.00
C LEU A 10 -32.61 -20.55 34.43
N CYS A 11 -31.49 -20.64 35.15
CA CYS A 11 -30.46 -19.58 35.18
C CYS A 11 -29.04 -20.17 35.18
N PHE A 12 -28.83 -21.21 34.37
CA PHE A 12 -27.51 -21.60 33.91
C PHE A 12 -27.53 -21.45 32.39
N LEU A 13 -26.48 -20.83 31.83
CA LEU A 13 -26.25 -20.56 30.40
C LEU A 13 -26.82 -19.23 29.89
N VAL A 14 -26.25 -18.11 30.34
CA VAL A 14 -26.13 -16.92 29.46
C VAL A 14 -24.66 -16.54 29.34
N VAL A 15 -24.08 -17.13 28.30
CA VAL A 15 -23.14 -16.51 27.36
C VAL A 15 -21.99 -15.74 28.01
N TRP A 16 -20.93 -16.48 28.30
CA TRP A 16 -19.56 -16.00 28.07
C TRP A 16 -19.51 -15.55 26.60
N LYS A 17 -19.84 -14.28 26.32
CA LYS A 17 -19.43 -13.65 25.07
C LYS A 17 -17.94 -13.53 25.20
N GLY A 18 -17.23 -14.58 24.79
CA GLY A 18 -15.87 -14.44 24.33
C GLY A 18 -15.84 -13.17 23.51
N ILE A 19 -14.91 -12.28 23.84
CA ILE A 19 -14.59 -11.12 23.03
C ILE A 19 -14.40 -11.69 21.64
N ALA A 20 -15.42 -11.54 20.79
CA ALA A 20 -15.31 -11.83 19.40
C ALA A 20 -14.20 -10.90 18.96
N GLN A 21 -13.01 -11.46 18.72
CA GLN A 21 -12.08 -10.80 17.83
C GLN A 21 -12.90 -10.60 16.57
N ASN A 22 -13.34 -9.36 16.36
CA ASN A 22 -13.90 -8.95 15.09
C ASN A 22 -12.79 -9.33 14.10
N ASN A 23 -12.98 -10.44 13.38
CA ASN A 23 -12.20 -10.80 12.21
C ASN A 23 -12.60 -9.82 11.10
N GLU A 24 -12.38 -8.54 11.37
CA GLU A 24 -12.33 -7.54 10.34
C GLU A 24 -11.08 -7.86 9.53
N ASP A 25 -11.28 -8.05 8.23
CA ASP A 25 -10.18 -8.12 7.29
C ASP A 25 -9.24 -6.93 7.53
N LYS A 26 -7.93 -7.17 7.44
CA LYS A 26 -6.91 -6.14 7.67
C LYS A 26 -6.09 -5.95 6.41
N TYR A 27 -5.51 -4.77 6.25
CA TYR A 27 -4.50 -4.49 5.24
C TYR A 27 -3.29 -3.80 5.88
N LEU A 28 -2.16 -3.82 5.18
CA LEU A 28 -0.96 -3.09 5.58
C LEU A 28 -0.92 -1.76 4.84
N ALA A 29 -0.84 -0.67 5.59
CA ALA A 29 -0.57 0.65 5.04
C ALA A 29 0.91 1.02 5.26
N GLY A 30 1.55 1.58 4.24
CA GLY A 30 2.98 1.89 4.27
C GLY A 30 3.22 3.38 4.30
N PHE A 31 4.06 3.85 5.23
CA PHE A 31 4.42 5.25 5.36
C PHE A 31 5.93 5.41 5.54
N LYS A 32 6.50 6.48 4.99
CA LYS A 32 7.88 6.89 5.31
C LYS A 32 7.87 7.72 6.59
N ILE A 33 8.81 7.45 7.49
CA ILE A 33 9.00 8.30 8.66
C ILE A 33 9.67 9.61 8.25
N THR A 34 9.29 10.70 8.92
CA THR A 34 9.90 12.02 8.71
C THR A 34 11.29 12.08 9.34
N ASP A 35 11.95 13.24 9.26
CA ASP A 35 13.19 13.53 9.97
C ASP A 35 12.99 13.75 11.48
N TYR A 36 11.74 13.85 11.95
CA TYR A 36 11.43 13.92 13.36
C TYR A 36 11.59 12.54 14.02
N ILE A 37 12.72 12.37 14.70
CA ILE A 37 13.08 11.18 15.46
C ILE A 37 13.62 11.65 16.82
N VAL A 38 12.95 11.24 17.89
CA VAL A 38 13.32 11.60 19.27
C VAL A 38 13.63 10.33 20.05
N LYS A 39 14.67 10.38 20.88
CA LYS A 39 14.96 9.34 21.88
C LYS A 39 14.70 9.92 23.26
N GLU A 40 13.80 9.30 24.02
CA GLU A 40 13.40 9.76 25.35
C GLU A 40 13.10 8.55 26.25
N GLU A 41 13.63 8.56 27.48
CA GLU A 41 13.34 7.55 28.53
C GLU A 41 13.35 6.08 28.06
N GLY A 42 14.34 5.71 27.23
CA GLY A 42 14.45 4.33 26.73
C GLY A 42 13.44 3.97 25.63
N ALA A 43 12.84 4.96 24.97
CA ALA A 43 12.01 4.78 23.79
C ALA A 43 12.51 5.63 22.60
N TYR A 44 12.23 5.16 21.39
CA TYR A 44 12.28 5.98 20.19
C TYR A 44 10.88 6.40 19.79
N ILE A 45 10.71 7.68 19.48
CA ILE A 45 9.50 8.27 18.91
C ILE A 45 9.82 8.69 17.48
N VAL A 46 9.03 8.20 16.54
CA VAL A 46 9.09 8.58 15.12
C VAL A 46 7.78 9.21 14.70
N GLN A 47 7.83 10.10 13.72
CA GLN A 47 6.65 10.76 13.18
C GLN A 47 6.38 10.32 11.74
N VAL A 48 5.09 10.19 11.43
CA VAL A 48 4.56 9.98 10.09
C VAL A 48 3.63 11.14 9.74
N TYR A 49 3.72 11.64 8.50
CA TYR A 49 2.73 12.55 7.93
C TYR A 49 1.80 11.78 7.00
N SER A 50 0.48 11.85 7.24
CA SER A 50 -0.53 11.16 6.43
C SER A 50 -1.84 11.97 6.34
N PRO A 51 -1.95 12.88 5.36
CA PRO A 51 -3.16 13.70 5.19
C PRO A 51 -4.32 12.92 4.56
N GLN A 52 -4.02 11.87 3.81
CA GLN A 52 -5.00 11.11 3.03
C GLN A 52 -5.56 9.89 3.77
N VAL A 53 -4.83 9.37 4.77
CA VAL A 53 -5.18 8.14 5.49
C VAL A 53 -5.20 8.40 6.99
N LYS A 54 -6.35 8.15 7.62
CA LYS A 54 -6.51 8.28 9.07
C LYS A 54 -6.06 7.00 9.78
N ILE A 55 -4.96 7.10 10.51
CA ILE A 55 -4.42 5.98 11.30
C ILE A 55 -5.12 5.94 12.66
N PRO A 56 -5.67 4.78 13.08
CA PRO A 56 -6.30 4.65 14.39
C PRO A 56 -5.32 4.88 15.54
N GLU A 57 -5.80 5.44 16.64
CA GLU A 57 -5.04 5.42 17.89
C GLU A 57 -4.69 3.98 18.28
N LYS A 58 -3.51 3.81 18.91
CA LYS A 58 -3.00 2.50 19.34
C LYS A 58 -2.76 1.51 18.19
N ALA A 59 -2.81 1.95 16.93
CA ALA A 59 -2.41 1.13 15.79
C ALA A 59 -1.00 0.59 15.98
N ILE A 60 -0.84 -0.69 15.65
CA ILE A 60 0.44 -1.39 15.71
C ILE A 60 1.10 -1.27 14.35
N ALA A 61 2.40 -1.04 14.36
CA ALA A 61 3.19 -0.95 13.16
C ALA A 61 4.54 -1.64 13.32
N ILE A 62 5.10 -2.04 12.18
CA ILE A 62 6.41 -2.64 12.09
C ILE A 62 7.30 -1.66 11.33
N LEU A 63 8.42 -1.28 11.94
CA LEU A 63 9.44 -0.48 11.30
C LEU A 63 10.37 -1.38 10.51
N TYR A 64 10.66 -0.96 9.29
CA TYR A 64 11.66 -1.51 8.41
C TYR A 64 12.64 -0.42 8.00
N ASP A 65 13.82 -0.84 7.56
CA ASP A 65 14.70 0.05 6.80
C ASP A 65 14.02 0.57 5.52
N GLY A 66 14.60 1.59 4.91
CA GLY A 66 14.06 2.20 3.69
C GLY A 66 13.94 1.26 2.47
N SER A 67 14.52 0.06 2.52
CA SER A 67 14.45 -0.95 1.46
C SER A 67 13.35 -2.02 1.68
N LEU A 68 12.75 -2.08 2.88
CA LEU A 68 11.86 -3.16 3.33
C LEU A 68 12.52 -4.55 3.45
N GLU A 69 13.85 -4.61 3.56
CA GLU A 69 14.57 -5.88 3.71
C GLU A 69 14.84 -6.22 5.19
N GLN A 70 15.00 -5.21 6.04
CA GLN A 70 15.36 -5.39 7.44
C GLN A 70 14.32 -4.79 8.37
N GLU A 71 13.64 -5.66 9.13
CA GLU A 71 12.80 -5.24 10.26
C GLU A 71 13.67 -4.62 11.37
N ARG A 72 13.28 -3.43 11.84
CA ARG A 72 13.99 -2.64 12.87
C ARG A 72 13.26 -2.57 14.21
N GLY A 73 11.95 -2.82 14.23
CA GLY A 73 11.22 -3.02 15.48
C GLY A 73 9.71 -2.82 15.38
N TYR A 74 9.02 -2.90 16.52
CA TYR A 74 7.56 -2.77 16.61
C TYR A 74 7.20 -1.47 17.33
N TYR A 75 6.30 -0.72 16.70
CA TYR A 75 5.90 0.60 17.11
C TYR A 75 4.40 0.65 17.34
N LYS A 76 3.98 1.56 18.22
CA LYS A 76 2.57 1.82 18.50
C LYS A 76 2.27 3.29 18.33
N CYS A 77 1.18 3.61 17.62
CA CYS A 77 0.70 4.99 17.52
C CYS A 77 0.16 5.44 18.89
N LEU A 78 0.80 6.43 19.50
CA LEU A 78 0.45 6.93 20.84
C LEU A 78 -0.16 8.34 20.81
N LEU A 79 0.09 9.11 19.76
CA LEU A 79 -0.36 10.49 19.66
C LEU A 79 -0.67 10.85 18.20
N ILE A 80 -1.75 11.60 18.02
CA ILE A 80 -2.21 12.13 16.73
C ILE A 80 -2.37 13.64 16.88
N LYS A 81 -1.76 14.42 15.98
CA LYS A 81 -1.88 15.88 15.92
C LYS A 81 -2.13 16.30 14.48
N GLY A 82 -3.40 16.53 14.14
CA GLY A 82 -3.81 16.82 12.77
C GLY A 82 -3.50 15.65 11.84
N ASP A 83 -2.61 15.88 10.87
CA ASP A 83 -2.16 14.86 9.91
C ASP A 83 -0.81 14.22 10.29
N TYR A 84 -0.30 14.51 11.50
CA TYR A 84 0.92 13.93 12.04
C TYR A 84 0.60 12.85 13.09
N TYR A 85 1.24 11.70 12.95
CA TYR A 85 1.06 10.52 13.80
C TYR A 85 2.39 10.14 14.42
N TYR A 86 2.40 9.94 15.73
CA TYR A 86 3.61 9.68 16.50
C TYR A 86 3.59 8.24 17.00
N PHE A 87 4.63 7.52 16.62
CA PHE A 87 4.81 6.11 16.89
C PHE A 87 5.97 5.93 17.85
N ALA A 88 5.75 5.17 18.93
CA ALA A 88 6.79 4.89 19.92
C ALA A 88 7.15 3.42 19.96
N CYS A 89 8.43 3.13 20.18
CA CYS A 89 9.01 1.81 20.42
C CYS A 89 9.86 1.84 21.69
N ASN A 90 9.62 0.89 22.61
CA ASN A 90 10.48 0.70 23.78
C ASN A 90 11.76 -0.02 23.37
N THR A 91 12.92 0.48 23.80
CA THR A 91 14.25 -0.05 23.48
C THR A 91 14.76 -1.09 24.47
N GLY A 92 14.10 -1.26 25.62
CA GLY A 92 14.47 -2.22 26.65
C GLY A 92 14.11 -3.67 26.34
N ASP A 93 13.39 -3.93 25.25
CA ASP A 93 13.04 -5.28 24.79
C ASP A 93 13.68 -5.53 23.41
N GLU A 94 14.78 -6.30 23.40
CA GLU A 94 15.52 -6.67 22.19
C GLU A 94 14.71 -7.51 21.20
N LYS A 95 13.58 -8.11 21.62
CA LYS A 95 12.65 -8.78 20.70
C LYS A 95 11.80 -7.78 19.92
N VAL A 96 11.60 -6.59 20.49
CA VAL A 96 10.77 -5.52 19.96
C VAL A 96 11.61 -4.48 19.21
N TYR A 97 12.84 -4.23 19.66
CA TYR A 97 13.74 -3.24 19.10
C TYR A 97 15.03 -3.91 18.61
N LYS A 98 15.37 -3.67 17.34
CA LYS A 98 16.56 -4.27 16.70
C LYS A 98 17.64 -3.24 16.38
N SER A 99 17.25 -2.04 15.97
CA SER A 99 18.19 -0.96 15.64
C SER A 99 17.52 0.42 15.66
N PRO A 100 18.29 1.52 15.82
CA PRO A 100 17.72 2.87 15.79
C PRO A 100 16.98 3.16 14.47
N PRO A 101 15.85 3.89 14.52
CA PRO A 101 15.18 4.38 13.31
C PRO A 101 16.03 5.44 12.60
N GLN A 102 15.85 5.55 11.29
CA GLN A 102 16.49 6.55 10.44
C GLN A 102 15.47 7.24 9.54
N ALA A 103 15.71 8.50 9.20
CA ALA A 103 14.82 9.22 8.27
C ALA A 103 14.65 8.43 6.97
N LYS A 104 13.42 8.39 6.43
CA LYS A 104 12.99 7.60 5.26
C LYS A 104 12.89 6.08 5.48
N ASP A 105 13.16 5.58 6.68
CA ASP A 105 12.70 4.24 7.06
C ASP A 105 11.18 4.13 6.86
N ILE A 106 10.70 2.91 6.65
CA ILE A 106 9.31 2.65 6.32
C ILE A 106 8.62 2.00 7.53
N ILE A 107 7.46 2.53 7.89
CA ILE A 107 6.59 1.96 8.90
C ILE A 107 5.36 1.36 8.22
N LEU A 108 5.15 0.06 8.44
CA LEU A 108 3.99 -0.69 7.96
C LEU A 108 2.97 -0.80 9.09
N VAL A 109 1.83 -0.15 8.93
CA VAL A 109 0.76 -0.07 9.92
C VAL A 109 -0.33 -1.06 9.58
N VAL A 110 -0.79 -1.82 10.57
CA VAL A 110 -1.93 -2.74 10.41
C VAL A 110 -3.23 -1.94 10.50
N MET A 111 -4.00 -1.91 9.41
CA MET A 111 -5.22 -1.10 9.27
C MET A 111 -6.45 -2.00 9.14
N PRO A 112 -7.60 -1.63 9.73
CA PRO A 112 -8.86 -2.32 9.48
C PRO A 112 -9.34 -2.05 8.05
N LYS A 113 -9.78 -3.08 7.33
CA LYS A 113 -10.35 -2.96 5.99
C LYS A 113 -11.83 -2.61 6.09
N PRO A 114 -12.29 -1.51 5.46
CA PRO A 114 -13.71 -1.18 5.40
C PRO A 114 -14.54 -2.32 4.76
N LYS A 115 -15.72 -2.58 5.33
CA LYS A 115 -16.66 -3.58 4.81
C LYS A 115 -17.05 -3.21 3.37
N ASN A 116 -16.93 -4.17 2.45
CA ASN A 116 -17.22 -4.05 1.01
C ASN A 116 -16.20 -3.27 0.17
N MET A 117 -15.02 -2.97 0.70
CA MET A 117 -13.95 -2.40 -0.12
C MET A 117 -13.41 -3.41 -1.13
N TYR A 118 -13.50 -3.09 -2.41
CA TYR A 118 -12.74 -3.80 -3.45
C TYR A 118 -11.26 -3.44 -3.31
N PHE A 119 -10.43 -4.43 -3.00
CA PHE A 119 -9.02 -4.22 -2.63
C PHE A 119 -8.13 -5.19 -3.38
N GLU A 120 -7.83 -4.84 -4.64
CA GLU A 120 -6.94 -5.60 -5.51
C GLU A 120 -5.66 -4.80 -5.79
N GLN A 121 -5.41 -4.43 -7.04
CA GLN A 121 -4.16 -3.81 -7.45
C GLN A 121 -4.09 -2.37 -6.95
N ILE A 122 -5.11 -1.56 -7.28
CA ILE A 122 -5.13 -0.13 -6.90
C ILE A 122 -5.33 0.05 -5.40
N GLY A 123 -6.13 -0.81 -4.77
CA GLY A 123 -6.26 -0.85 -3.30
C GLY A 123 -4.91 -0.99 -2.59
N THR A 124 -4.06 -1.90 -3.07
CA THR A 124 -2.71 -2.09 -2.51
C THR A 124 -1.82 -0.86 -2.71
N LEU A 125 -1.87 -0.23 -3.89
CA LEU A 125 -1.12 1.00 -4.17
C LEU A 125 -1.55 2.16 -3.25
N ALA A 126 -2.85 2.36 -3.10
CA ALA A 126 -3.42 3.39 -2.24
C ALA A 126 -3.04 3.17 -0.77
N ALA A 127 -3.02 1.92 -0.29
CA ALA A 127 -2.55 1.61 1.06
C ALA A 127 -1.08 1.99 1.30
N TYR A 128 -0.27 1.98 0.25
CA TYR A 128 1.12 2.46 0.28
C TYR A 128 1.27 3.95 -0.02
N GLY A 129 0.16 4.69 -0.12
CA GLY A 129 0.16 6.11 -0.46
C GLY A 129 0.76 6.40 -1.84
N VAL A 130 0.71 5.42 -2.75
CA VAL A 130 1.18 5.60 -4.13
C VAL A 130 0.08 6.29 -4.92
N GLU A 131 0.37 7.47 -5.44
CA GLU A 131 -0.52 8.21 -6.33
C GLU A 131 -0.08 8.02 -7.78
N ILE A 132 -1.01 7.63 -8.64
CA ILE A 132 -0.78 7.52 -10.07
C ILE A 132 -1.36 8.76 -10.75
N ILE A 133 -0.51 9.45 -11.50
CA ILE A 133 -0.78 10.74 -12.14
C ILE A 133 -0.97 10.53 -13.64
N ASP A 134 -1.98 11.18 -14.20
CA ASP A 134 -2.21 11.35 -15.63
C ASP A 134 -1.10 12.25 -16.20
N THR A 135 -0.43 11.80 -17.26
CA THR A 135 0.77 12.46 -17.79
C THR A 135 0.46 13.82 -18.40
N GLU A 136 -0.71 13.96 -19.04
CA GLU A 136 -1.11 15.19 -19.74
C GLU A 136 -1.74 16.20 -18.78
N LYS A 137 -2.64 15.74 -17.91
CA LYS A 137 -3.39 16.63 -17.00
C LYS A 137 -2.63 16.97 -15.73
N GLU A 138 -1.62 16.19 -15.38
CA GLU A 138 -0.89 16.26 -14.11
C GLU A 138 -1.80 16.09 -12.87
N GLU A 139 -2.91 15.36 -13.04
CA GLU A 139 -3.89 15.08 -11.99
C GLU A 139 -3.88 13.59 -11.59
N PRO A 140 -4.21 13.25 -10.33
CA PRO A 140 -4.36 11.86 -9.93
C PRO A 140 -5.46 11.13 -10.71
N ILE A 141 -5.15 9.94 -11.23
CA ILE A 141 -6.13 9.06 -11.91
C ILE A 141 -7.20 8.57 -10.92
N PHE A 142 -6.84 8.44 -9.65
CA PHE A 142 -7.71 8.10 -8.53
C PHE A 142 -7.27 8.83 -7.25
N GLN A 143 -8.19 8.99 -6.30
CA GLN A 143 -7.91 9.60 -4.99
C GLN A 143 -7.74 8.53 -3.92
N VAL A 144 -6.65 8.58 -3.13
CA VAL A 144 -6.33 7.54 -2.12
C VAL A 144 -7.44 7.38 -1.08
N ASN A 145 -8.02 8.49 -0.60
CA ASN A 145 -9.11 8.46 0.38
C ASN A 145 -10.37 7.77 -0.19
N GLU A 146 -10.67 7.96 -1.47
CA GLU A 146 -11.76 7.29 -2.17
C GLU A 146 -11.48 5.79 -2.28
N VAL A 147 -10.26 5.42 -2.70
CA VAL A 147 -9.82 4.01 -2.79
C VAL A 147 -9.94 3.33 -1.43
N LEU A 148 -9.57 4.02 -0.35
CA LEU A 148 -9.58 3.50 1.01
C LEU A 148 -10.91 3.71 1.75
N SER A 149 -12.00 4.05 1.05
CA SER A 149 -13.33 4.16 1.66
C SER A 149 -14.48 3.56 0.84
N THR A 150 -14.54 3.85 -0.46
CA THR A 150 -15.72 3.59 -1.31
C THR A 150 -15.36 2.99 -2.67
N TRP A 151 -14.21 2.33 -2.76
CA TRP A 151 -13.70 1.72 -4.00
C TRP A 151 -14.50 0.49 -4.41
N THR A 152 -14.86 0.44 -5.69
CA THR A 152 -15.59 -0.67 -6.30
C THR A 152 -14.78 -1.28 -7.44
N LYS A 153 -15.17 -2.49 -7.86
CA LYS A 153 -14.56 -3.16 -9.01
C LYS A 153 -14.68 -2.33 -10.29
N GLU A 154 -15.80 -1.66 -10.48
CA GLU A 154 -16.07 -0.82 -11.65
C GLU A 154 -15.12 0.38 -11.69
N LYS A 155 -14.91 1.04 -10.53
CA LYS A 155 -13.94 2.15 -10.41
C LYS A 155 -12.52 1.69 -10.67
N GLU A 156 -12.12 0.52 -10.16
CA GLU A 156 -10.81 -0.05 -10.44
C GLU A 156 -10.61 -0.30 -11.94
N GLU A 157 -11.61 -0.91 -12.61
CA GLU A 157 -11.54 -1.19 -14.05
C GLU A 157 -11.54 0.07 -14.91
N GLN A 158 -12.19 1.15 -14.47
CA GLN A 158 -12.13 2.47 -15.11
C GLN A 158 -10.76 3.13 -14.92
N ALA A 159 -10.20 3.07 -13.72
CA ALA A 159 -8.87 3.63 -13.44
C ALA A 159 -7.77 2.90 -14.23
N LEU A 160 -7.83 1.56 -14.31
CA LEU A 160 -6.94 0.76 -15.14
C LEU A 160 -7.07 1.10 -16.63
N GLN A 161 -8.29 1.34 -17.11
CA GLN A 161 -8.51 1.74 -18.50
C GLN A 161 -7.88 3.12 -18.79
N LYS A 162 -8.06 4.10 -17.90
CA LYS A 162 -7.42 5.42 -18.02
C LYS A 162 -5.89 5.33 -18.05
N MET A 163 -5.30 4.46 -17.24
CA MET A 163 -3.85 4.22 -17.24
C MET A 163 -3.36 3.65 -18.57
N VAL A 164 -4.11 2.70 -19.15
CA VAL A 164 -3.79 2.15 -20.48
C VAL A 164 -3.86 3.25 -21.54
N GLU A 165 -4.88 4.10 -21.50
CA GLU A 165 -5.03 5.23 -22.41
C GLU A 165 -3.85 6.21 -22.30
N ASP A 166 -3.44 6.57 -21.09
CA ASP A 166 -2.27 7.43 -20.84
C ASP A 166 -0.97 6.82 -21.39
N ILE A 167 -0.71 5.54 -21.11
CA ILE A 167 0.46 4.82 -21.62
C ILE A 167 0.49 4.83 -23.16
N ARG A 168 -0.65 4.53 -23.79
CA ARG A 168 -0.76 4.48 -25.26
C ARG A 168 -0.60 5.86 -25.88
N LEU A 169 -1.20 6.89 -25.27
CA LEU A 169 -1.11 8.28 -25.70
C LEU A 169 0.35 8.74 -25.71
N VAL A 170 1.06 8.55 -24.60
CA VAL A 170 2.48 8.92 -24.48
C VAL A 170 3.35 8.11 -25.43
N GLY A 171 3.10 6.80 -25.57
CA GLY A 171 3.82 5.96 -26.52
C GLY A 171 3.69 6.46 -27.96
N LYS A 172 2.47 6.84 -28.38
CA LYS A 172 2.21 7.42 -29.70
C LYS A 172 2.89 8.77 -29.88
N TYR A 173 2.70 9.68 -28.91
CA TYR A 173 3.28 11.02 -28.95
C TYR A 173 4.80 10.97 -29.09
N MET A 174 5.47 10.13 -28.30
CA MET A 174 6.91 9.97 -28.36
C MET A 174 7.37 9.35 -29.68
N LYS A 175 6.61 8.42 -30.26
CA LYS A 175 6.96 7.82 -31.56
C LYS A 175 6.98 8.86 -32.68
N GLU A 176 6.06 9.83 -32.62
CA GLU A 176 5.90 10.89 -33.62
C GLU A 176 6.89 12.04 -33.41
N ASN A 177 7.19 12.40 -32.16
CA ASN A 177 7.94 13.62 -31.83
C ASN A 177 9.38 13.38 -31.35
N ASN A 178 9.69 12.17 -30.87
CA ASN A 178 10.99 11.81 -30.31
C ASN A 178 11.29 10.30 -30.54
N PRO A 179 11.39 9.84 -31.80
CA PRO A 179 11.56 8.42 -32.10
C PRO A 179 12.90 7.84 -31.61
N GLU A 180 13.90 8.66 -31.31
CA GLU A 180 15.22 8.22 -30.84
C GLU A 180 15.22 7.59 -29.44
N ILE A 181 14.19 7.86 -28.61
CA ILE A 181 14.04 7.14 -27.33
C ILE A 181 13.56 5.69 -27.52
N ASP A 182 13.13 5.31 -28.73
CA ASP A 182 12.55 3.99 -29.00
C ASP A 182 13.61 2.89 -29.07
N ARG A 183 14.00 2.43 -27.88
CA ARG A 183 15.02 1.41 -27.70
C ARG A 183 14.42 0.01 -27.88
N THR A 184 15.27 -0.90 -28.35
CA THR A 184 14.94 -2.33 -28.36
C THR A 184 15.07 -2.89 -26.95
N ILE A 185 14.08 -3.65 -26.52
CA ILE A 185 14.06 -4.26 -25.19
C ILE A 185 14.95 -5.51 -25.19
N GLU A 186 15.94 -5.56 -24.31
CA GLU A 186 17.02 -6.56 -24.39
C GLU A 186 16.69 -7.87 -23.65
N LYS A 187 15.77 -7.83 -22.67
CA LYS A 187 15.51 -8.92 -21.73
C LYS A 187 14.03 -9.06 -21.39
N GLY A 188 13.66 -10.21 -20.82
CA GLY A 188 12.32 -10.46 -20.27
C GLY A 188 11.19 -10.60 -21.29
N HIS A 189 9.95 -10.37 -20.84
CA HIS A 189 8.72 -10.72 -21.56
C HIS A 189 8.61 -10.07 -22.95
N TYR A 190 9.10 -8.83 -23.10
CA TYR A 190 9.03 -8.07 -24.35
C TYR A 190 10.34 -8.05 -25.14
N LYS A 191 11.27 -8.98 -24.85
CA LYS A 191 12.58 -9.06 -25.53
C LYS A 191 12.44 -8.98 -27.05
N GLY A 192 13.27 -8.14 -27.67
CA GLY A 192 13.32 -7.92 -29.12
C GLY A 192 12.25 -6.96 -29.67
N LYS A 193 11.27 -6.55 -28.87
CA LYS A 193 10.29 -5.53 -29.26
C LYS A 193 10.85 -4.12 -29.02
N LYS A 194 10.26 -3.14 -29.71
CA LYS A 194 10.49 -1.72 -29.48
C LYS A 194 9.65 -1.20 -28.33
N MET A 195 10.25 -0.42 -27.43
CA MET A 195 9.59 0.12 -26.23
C MET A 195 8.30 0.87 -26.56
N LEU A 196 8.33 1.80 -27.53
CA LEU A 196 7.16 2.60 -27.87
C LEU A 196 6.06 1.76 -28.54
N ASP A 197 6.44 0.75 -29.31
CA ASP A 197 5.48 -0.19 -29.91
C ASP A 197 4.76 -1.04 -28.85
N VAL A 198 5.45 -1.37 -27.75
CA VAL A 198 4.83 -2.05 -26.59
C VAL A 198 3.89 -1.09 -25.87
N MET A 199 4.29 0.15 -25.62
CA MET A 199 3.43 1.15 -24.96
C MET A 199 2.14 1.42 -25.75
N MET A 200 2.24 1.63 -27.07
CA MET A 200 1.08 1.86 -27.94
C MET A 200 0.10 0.67 -27.98
N LYS A 201 0.58 -0.54 -27.66
CA LYS A 201 -0.22 -1.78 -27.63
C LYS A 201 -0.55 -2.23 -26.22
N ALA A 202 -0.20 -1.47 -25.18
CA ALA A 202 -0.39 -1.87 -23.80
C ALA A 202 -1.86 -2.18 -23.52
N GLU A 203 -2.13 -3.21 -22.73
CA GLU A 203 -3.46 -3.65 -22.32
C GLU A 203 -3.57 -3.62 -20.79
N LYS A 204 -4.79 -3.79 -20.28
CA LYS A 204 -5.03 -3.80 -18.83
C LYS A 204 -4.20 -4.86 -18.11
N ASP A 205 -3.98 -6.01 -18.74
CA ASP A 205 -3.19 -7.10 -18.16
C ASP A 205 -1.71 -6.74 -18.05
N ASP A 206 -1.17 -5.89 -18.94
CA ASP A 206 0.19 -5.37 -18.79
C ASP A 206 0.28 -4.46 -17.56
N VAL A 207 -0.70 -3.59 -17.36
CA VAL A 207 -0.78 -2.71 -16.17
C VAL A 207 -0.93 -3.53 -14.89
N LYS A 208 -1.76 -4.59 -14.89
CA LYS A 208 -1.91 -5.50 -13.74
C LYS A 208 -0.62 -6.25 -13.42
N ARG A 209 0.13 -6.72 -14.44
CA ARG A 209 1.47 -7.31 -14.25
C ARG A 209 2.44 -6.32 -13.64
N PHE A 210 2.46 -5.09 -14.16
CA PHE A 210 3.28 -4.02 -13.63
C PHE A 210 2.96 -3.70 -12.16
N PHE A 211 1.68 -3.61 -11.79
CA PHE A 211 1.28 -3.36 -10.41
C PHE A 211 1.60 -4.54 -9.48
N SER A 212 1.57 -5.76 -9.99
CA SER A 212 2.05 -6.92 -9.25
C SER A 212 3.55 -6.80 -8.92
N TYR A 213 4.35 -6.25 -9.85
CA TYR A 213 5.75 -5.91 -9.59
C TYR A 213 5.91 -4.82 -8.52
N ILE A 214 5.14 -3.73 -8.60
CA ILE A 214 5.17 -2.66 -7.58
C ILE A 214 4.82 -3.23 -6.20
N LYS A 215 3.77 -4.06 -6.12
CA LYS A 215 3.34 -4.72 -4.89
C LYS A 215 4.44 -5.58 -4.28
N ALA A 216 5.24 -6.25 -5.11
CA ALA A 216 6.36 -7.05 -4.65
C ALA A 216 7.59 -6.22 -4.26
N ARG A 217 7.70 -4.97 -4.73
CA ARG A 217 8.82 -4.05 -4.45
C ARG A 217 8.36 -2.63 -4.11
N PRO A 218 7.57 -2.45 -3.03
CA PRO A 218 6.87 -1.20 -2.81
C PRO A 218 7.75 -0.08 -2.25
N ALA A 219 8.93 -0.39 -1.69
CA ALA A 219 9.82 0.55 -1.01
C ALA A 219 10.10 1.84 -1.83
N LYS A 220 10.40 1.68 -3.12
CA LYS A 220 10.66 2.82 -4.03
C LYS A 220 9.42 3.70 -4.23
N TYR A 221 8.22 3.12 -4.18
CA TYR A 221 6.98 3.78 -4.58
C TYR A 221 6.22 4.40 -3.41
N ILE A 222 6.39 3.88 -2.18
CA ILE A 222 5.63 4.31 -0.99
C ILE A 222 5.66 5.83 -0.81
N GLY A 223 4.47 6.41 -0.67
CA GLY A 223 4.23 7.83 -0.42
C GLY A 223 4.65 8.76 -1.56
N GLN A 224 4.75 8.25 -2.80
CA GLN A 224 5.19 9.03 -3.95
C GLN A 224 4.13 9.12 -5.04
N LYS A 225 4.22 10.18 -5.84
CA LYS A 225 3.41 10.41 -7.04
C LYS A 225 4.21 9.99 -8.26
N TRP A 226 3.58 9.28 -9.18
CA TRP A 226 4.22 8.79 -10.40
C TRP A 226 3.34 8.96 -11.62
N LYS A 227 3.91 9.47 -12.72
CA LYS A 227 3.29 9.42 -14.03
C LYS A 227 3.33 7.99 -14.56
N ILE A 228 2.17 7.41 -14.85
CA ILE A 228 2.08 5.97 -15.16
C ILE A 228 2.90 5.58 -16.38
N SER A 229 2.83 6.38 -17.44
CA SER A 229 3.59 6.18 -18.68
C SER A 229 5.11 6.07 -18.45
N GLU A 230 5.68 6.92 -17.60
CA GLU A 230 7.12 6.97 -17.31
C GLU A 230 7.60 5.72 -16.56
N ILE A 231 6.90 5.35 -15.48
CA ILE A 231 7.29 4.18 -14.68
C ILE A 231 7.00 2.87 -15.41
N PHE A 232 6.00 2.83 -16.28
CA PHE A 232 5.68 1.69 -17.12
C PHE A 232 6.73 1.49 -18.22
N ALA A 233 7.14 2.58 -18.90
CA ALA A 233 8.22 2.54 -19.89
C ALA A 233 9.53 2.03 -19.26
N THR A 234 9.88 2.55 -18.08
CA THR A 234 11.05 2.10 -17.31
C THR A 234 10.96 0.62 -16.97
N TRP A 235 9.80 0.15 -16.49
CA TRP A 235 9.59 -1.26 -16.16
C TRP A 235 9.76 -2.17 -17.38
N ILE A 236 9.23 -1.78 -18.54
CA ILE A 236 9.40 -2.54 -19.79
C ILE A 236 10.87 -2.61 -20.21
N VAL A 237 11.58 -1.48 -20.20
CA VAL A 237 13.01 -1.43 -20.57
C VAL A 237 13.85 -2.30 -19.63
N GLU A 238 13.49 -2.33 -18.35
CA GLU A 238 14.08 -3.24 -17.36
C GLU A 238 13.63 -4.70 -17.50
N GLY A 239 12.97 -5.06 -18.60
CA GLY A 239 12.60 -6.42 -18.95
C GLY A 239 11.27 -6.87 -18.38
N ALA A 240 10.43 -5.94 -17.95
CA ALA A 240 9.14 -6.22 -17.32
C ALA A 240 9.25 -7.32 -16.24
N PRO A 241 10.13 -7.14 -15.23
CA PRO A 241 10.34 -8.15 -14.21
C PRO A 241 9.01 -8.44 -13.50
N GLU A 242 8.69 -9.72 -13.37
CA GLU A 242 7.54 -10.20 -12.62
C GLU A 242 7.98 -10.65 -11.23
N PRO A 243 7.09 -10.59 -10.22
CA PRO A 243 7.36 -11.20 -8.93
C PRO A 243 7.70 -12.68 -9.14
N ILE A 244 8.84 -13.14 -8.63
CA ILE A 244 9.13 -14.57 -8.60
C ILE A 244 8.13 -15.18 -7.63
N GLY A 245 7.08 -15.81 -8.17
CA GLY A 245 6.23 -16.68 -7.37
C GLY A 245 7.13 -17.75 -6.77
N LYS A 246 7.08 -17.94 -5.44
CA LYS A 246 7.45 -19.24 -4.89
C LYS A 246 6.49 -20.24 -5.55
N LYS A 247 6.98 -20.94 -6.56
CA LYS A 247 6.36 -22.19 -7.03
C LYS A 247 6.36 -23.18 -5.88
#